data_AF-A0A484IB23-F1
#
_entry.id   AF-A0A484IB23-F1
#
_cell.length_a   1.000
_cell.length_b   1.000
_cell.length_c   1.000
_cell.angle_alpha   90.00
_cell.angle_beta   90.00
_cell.angle_gamma   90.00
#
_symmetry.space_group_name_H-M   'P 1'
#
loop_
_entity.id
_entity.type
_entity.pdbx_description
1 polymer ?
#
loop_
_entity_poly.entity_id
_entity_poly.type
_entity_poly.pdbx_seq_one_letter_code
_entity_poly.pdbx_strand_id
1 'polypeptide(L)'
;MGDKNLEHILSSTSSLLFDQIEQKKVIFIISNSTVDGIISSSIIFDSIYRMGGNAVIRCEDSGNYEESKYRIGNLIKEGYDSFILLDFDSNFYDEIVDLITHNNYFLFINADKDSSKSKNSIETDKVRYLNTYKIKDILNLDNAPTISSVVYYLIKDIDRKITQMSYLPLIAEISKFSNAIYDRPNEPYNEILQTAMSLNLIEKKKDLVFVGKPTSSIISVLEDNTSYFIKGLTWNRQASIKVLQRSGVLSAENKRAKSLDELEEREINEIVNSIEEFVEKENSNDDDTTLVSKNLREKLLSYNYVLTSEESNSILKGSYSFAKALESCIKRKSIGLALAISLGDRYDLLNEIRDQIQSDKFKIRKSGSRIFSEKWRCYEDGKITFVNGEGILDEKQIVEFADLLAKSHSFSDKIICLRTTGTSSEEMYKYILMSGESIKLDAVKLREKIKEFTEKQGLSIKYCSPTRYYNDRKNINIEVIVPVNKLEVFLSNIKKIILDVNTP
;
A
#
# COMPACT_ATOMS: atom_id res chain seq x y z
N MET A 1 27.08 0.11 -19.06
CA MET A 1 27.78 1.29 -18.49
C MET A 1 27.05 1.80 -17.24
N GLY A 2 25.70 1.66 -17.16
CA GLY A 2 24.90 1.94 -15.96
C GLY A 2 25.17 1.00 -14.76
N ASP A 3 25.22 -0.32 -14.97
CA ASP A 3 25.41 -1.28 -13.86
C ASP A 3 26.67 -1.06 -13.04
N LYS A 4 27.82 -0.89 -13.70
CA LYS A 4 29.10 -0.63 -13.03
C LYS A 4 29.10 0.66 -12.20
N ASN A 5 28.32 1.67 -12.60
CA ASN A 5 28.19 2.91 -11.86
C ASN A 5 27.30 2.72 -10.62
N LEU A 6 26.19 1.98 -10.76
CA LEU A 6 25.33 1.66 -9.62
C LEU A 6 26.03 0.77 -8.59
N GLU A 7 26.71 -0.28 -9.03
CA GLU A 7 27.51 -1.16 -8.15
C GLU A 7 28.53 -0.35 -7.35
N HIS A 8 29.21 0.60 -7.99
CA HIS A 8 30.15 1.49 -7.32
C HIS A 8 29.46 2.43 -6.31
N ILE A 9 28.31 3.01 -6.65
CA ILE A 9 27.54 3.87 -5.75
C ILE A 9 27.07 3.08 -4.53
N LEU A 10 26.50 1.89 -4.73
CA LEU A 10 26.05 1.02 -3.64
C LEU A 10 27.23 0.59 -2.77
N SER A 11 28.28 0.02 -3.36
CA SER A 11 29.48 -0.45 -2.64
C SER A 11 30.18 0.66 -1.85
N SER A 12 30.33 1.86 -2.43
CA SER A 12 30.90 3.01 -1.69
C SER A 12 30.00 3.46 -0.54
N THR A 13 28.67 3.44 -0.72
CA THR A 13 27.71 3.77 0.34
C THR A 13 27.72 2.72 1.46
N SER A 14 27.80 1.43 1.11
CA SER A 14 27.92 0.32 2.05
C SER A 14 29.20 0.40 2.87
N SER A 15 30.31 0.78 2.24
CA SER A 15 31.60 0.96 2.91
C SER A 15 31.53 2.08 3.96
N LEU A 16 30.91 3.22 3.62
CA LEU A 16 30.71 4.30 4.59
C LEU A 16 29.83 3.92 5.78
N LEU A 17 28.78 3.12 5.53
CA LEU A 17 27.94 2.56 6.59
C LEU A 17 28.75 1.62 7.49
N PHE A 18 29.54 0.72 6.89
CA PHE A 18 30.42 -0.20 7.58
C PHE A 18 31.40 0.55 8.50
N ASP A 19 31.99 1.64 8.03
CA ASP A 19 32.87 2.49 8.84
C ASP A 19 32.17 3.06 10.09
N GLN A 20 30.88 3.44 9.98
CA GLN A 20 30.12 3.91 11.14
C GLN A 20 29.91 2.81 12.17
N ILE A 21 29.66 1.57 11.70
CA ILE A 21 29.47 0.38 12.54
C ILE A 21 30.78 0.03 13.27
N GLU A 22 31.92 0.02 12.58
CA GLU A 22 33.22 -0.27 13.18
C GLU A 22 33.61 0.77 14.24
N GLN A 23 33.31 2.05 13.98
CA GLN A 23 33.53 3.15 14.93
C GLN A 23 32.59 3.12 16.14
N LYS A 24 31.69 2.12 16.24
CA LYS A 24 30.69 1.97 17.32
C LYS A 24 29.78 3.18 17.50
N LYS A 25 29.59 3.97 16.45
CA LYS A 25 28.64 5.09 16.47
C LYS A 25 27.23 4.56 16.65
N VAL A 26 26.39 5.37 17.30
CA VAL A 26 24.95 5.11 17.37
C VAL A 26 24.33 5.62 16.07
N ILE A 27 23.77 4.70 15.28
CA ILE A 27 23.16 4.97 13.98
C ILE A 27 21.65 5.17 14.17
N PHE A 28 21.16 6.39 13.93
CA PHE A 28 19.73 6.69 14.00
C PHE A 28 19.05 6.41 12.66
N ILE A 29 18.25 5.36 12.62
CA ILE A 29 17.44 4.99 11.46
C ILE A 29 16.07 5.64 11.62
N ILE A 30 15.82 6.68 10.84
CA ILE A 30 14.56 7.40 10.81
C ILE A 30 13.81 6.93 9.56
N SER A 31 12.65 6.33 9.73
CA SER A 31 11.88 5.76 8.62
C SER A 31 10.47 6.29 8.58
N ASN A 32 9.87 6.39 7.39
CA ASN A 32 8.46 6.67 7.28
C ASN A 32 7.62 5.46 7.75
N SER A 33 6.43 5.74 8.28
CA SER A 33 5.52 4.73 8.83
C SER A 33 4.72 4.06 7.73
N THR A 34 5.41 3.28 6.92
CA THR A 34 4.95 2.67 5.69
C THR A 34 5.54 1.26 5.58
N VAL A 35 4.97 0.37 4.76
CA VAL A 35 5.42 -1.04 4.70
C VAL A 35 6.87 -1.17 4.22
N ASP A 36 7.24 -0.51 3.12
CA ASP A 36 8.61 -0.44 2.60
C ASP A 36 9.56 0.27 3.58
N GLY A 37 9.10 1.30 4.29
CA GLY A 37 9.87 2.00 5.34
C GLY A 37 10.19 1.09 6.53
N ILE A 38 9.17 0.42 7.08
CA ILE A 38 9.33 -0.54 8.18
C ILE A 38 10.21 -1.72 7.77
N ILE A 39 10.02 -2.27 6.57
CA ILE A 39 10.84 -3.38 6.10
C ILE A 39 12.28 -2.93 5.87
N SER A 40 12.51 -1.80 5.18
CA SER A 40 13.86 -1.29 4.93
C SER A 40 14.60 -0.97 6.22
N SER A 41 13.95 -0.33 7.19
CA SER A 41 14.52 -0.06 8.52
C SER A 41 14.82 -1.34 9.30
N SER A 42 13.97 -2.37 9.19
CA SER A 42 14.21 -3.68 9.83
C SER A 42 15.42 -4.40 9.24
N ILE A 43 15.54 -4.43 7.90
CA ILE A 43 16.68 -5.05 7.19
C ILE A 43 17.99 -4.39 7.61
N ILE A 44 18.06 -3.06 7.59
CA ILE A 44 19.30 -2.35 7.95
C ILE A 44 19.64 -2.43 9.43
N PHE A 45 18.64 -2.35 10.30
CA PHE A 45 18.83 -2.50 11.73
C PHE A 45 19.39 -3.87 12.11
N ASP A 46 18.80 -4.94 11.57
CA ASP A 46 19.20 -6.32 11.87
C ASP A 46 20.61 -6.62 11.36
N SER A 47 20.99 -6.07 10.19
CA SER A 47 22.36 -6.13 9.72
C SER A 47 23.35 -5.39 10.62
N ILE A 48 23.04 -4.15 11.01
CA ILE A 48 23.90 -3.37 11.92
C ILE A 48 24.09 -4.13 13.23
N TYR A 49 23.01 -4.67 13.79
CA TYR A 49 23.04 -5.46 15.02
C TYR A 49 23.89 -6.73 14.89
N ARG A 50 23.72 -7.50 13.81
CA ARG A 50 24.55 -8.70 13.56
C ARG A 50 26.03 -8.41 13.42
N MET A 51 26.38 -7.24 12.91
CA MET A 51 27.77 -6.77 12.78
C MET A 51 28.29 -6.14 14.09
N GLY A 52 27.50 -6.17 15.17
CA GLY A 52 27.85 -5.65 16.49
C GLY A 52 27.80 -4.13 16.61
N GLY A 53 27.10 -3.45 15.69
CA GLY A 53 26.88 -2.01 15.76
C GLY A 53 25.74 -1.61 16.70
N ASN A 54 25.61 -0.29 16.90
CA ASN A 54 24.54 0.30 17.72
C ASN A 54 23.58 1.06 16.80
N ALA A 55 22.30 0.75 16.86
CA ALA A 55 21.29 1.45 16.08
C ALA A 55 19.99 1.69 16.87
N VAL A 56 19.28 2.74 16.49
CA VAL A 56 17.94 3.07 17.01
C VAL A 56 17.02 3.31 15.83
N ILE A 57 15.88 2.63 15.78
CA ILE A 57 14.83 2.89 14.78
C ILE A 57 13.81 3.87 15.36
N ARG A 58 13.48 4.91 14.60
CA ARG A 58 12.32 5.78 14.84
C ARG A 58 11.47 5.85 13.57
N CYS A 59 10.21 5.50 13.68
CA CYS A 59 9.27 5.63 12.58
C CYS A 59 8.41 6.88 12.77
N GLU A 60 8.35 7.73 11.75
CA GLU A 60 7.54 8.95 11.74
C GLU A 60 6.44 8.85 10.67
N ASP A 61 5.31 9.50 10.93
CA ASP A 61 4.16 9.54 10.03
C ASP A 61 4.24 10.81 9.18
N SER A 62 4.69 10.72 7.94
CA SER A 62 4.89 11.91 7.07
C SER A 62 3.59 12.61 6.62
N GLY A 63 2.41 12.14 7.03
CA GLY A 63 1.13 12.70 6.60
C GLY A 63 0.82 14.06 7.24
N ASN A 64 1.43 14.34 8.41
CA ASN A 64 1.55 15.70 8.92
C ASN A 64 2.99 16.18 8.68
N TYR A 65 3.23 16.73 7.49
CA TYR A 65 4.55 17.13 7.02
C TYR A 65 5.26 18.08 8.00
N GLU A 66 4.60 19.15 8.45
CA GLU A 66 5.19 20.15 9.36
C GLU A 66 5.55 19.55 10.72
N GLU A 67 4.68 18.73 11.29
CA GLU A 67 4.93 18.09 12.58
C GLU A 67 6.07 17.08 12.49
N SER A 68 6.10 16.28 11.41
CA SER A 68 7.17 15.31 11.14
C SER A 68 8.51 16.01 10.94
N LYS A 69 8.53 17.05 10.11
CA LYS A 69 9.70 17.90 9.88
C LYS A 69 10.24 18.46 11.19
N TYR A 70 9.36 18.99 12.04
CA TYR A 70 9.74 19.52 13.34
C TYR A 70 10.39 18.45 14.24
N ARG A 71 9.78 17.26 14.35
CA ARG A 71 10.31 16.16 15.18
C ARG A 71 11.66 15.65 14.67
N ILE A 72 11.78 15.41 13.36
CA ILE A 72 13.02 14.92 12.73
C ILE A 72 14.13 15.98 12.87
N GLY A 73 13.82 17.25 12.60
CA GLY A 73 14.77 18.34 12.74
C GLY A 73 15.26 18.52 14.18
N ASN A 74 14.40 18.34 15.18
CA ASN A 74 14.81 18.36 16.58
C ASN A 74 15.72 17.18 16.93
N LEU A 75 15.39 15.97 16.48
CA LEU A 75 16.22 14.79 16.71
C LEU A 75 17.64 14.95 16.14
N ILE A 76 17.77 15.58 14.97
CA ILE A 76 19.07 15.84 14.36
C ILE A 76 19.87 16.87 15.18
N LYS A 77 19.19 17.88 15.73
CA LYS A 77 19.80 18.89 16.62
C LYS A 77 20.23 18.35 17.98
N GLU A 78 19.83 17.14 18.38
CA GLU A 78 20.31 16.49 19.62
C GLU A 78 21.81 16.13 19.54
N GLY A 79 22.43 16.20 18.35
CA GLY A 79 23.89 16.13 18.19
C GLY A 79 24.46 14.73 17.94
N TYR A 80 23.65 13.78 17.46
CA TYR A 80 24.15 12.46 17.05
C TYR A 80 24.95 12.54 15.74
N ASP A 81 25.88 11.61 15.54
CA ASP A 81 26.84 11.65 14.44
C ASP A 81 26.43 10.88 13.17
N SER A 82 25.40 10.04 13.23
CA SER A 82 25.06 9.11 12.14
C SER A 82 23.56 8.93 11.99
N PHE A 83 23.04 9.28 10.82
CA PHE A 83 21.62 9.25 10.49
C PHE A 83 21.36 8.54 9.17
N ILE A 84 20.28 7.75 9.14
CA ILE A 84 19.76 7.11 7.94
C ILE A 84 18.28 7.45 7.84
N LEU A 85 17.88 8.14 6.78
CA LEU A 85 16.49 8.51 6.51
C LEU A 85 15.94 7.66 5.37
N LEU A 86 14.83 6.98 5.62
CA LEU A 86 14.22 6.01 4.70
C LEU A 86 12.77 6.39 4.39
N ASP A 87 12.42 6.39 3.11
CA ASP A 87 11.04 6.49 2.61
C ASP A 87 10.30 7.82 2.89
N PHE A 88 11.06 8.90 2.93
CA PHE A 88 10.54 10.28 2.92
C PHE A 88 10.64 10.88 1.52
N ASP A 89 9.83 11.90 1.21
CA ASP A 89 9.94 12.62 -0.07
C ASP A 89 11.20 13.50 -0.13
N SER A 90 11.58 13.98 -1.32
CA SER A 90 12.76 14.83 -1.50
C SER A 90 12.67 16.17 -0.76
N ASN A 91 11.47 16.67 -0.43
CA ASN A 91 11.34 17.93 0.29
C ASN A 91 11.88 17.77 1.73
N PHE A 92 11.69 16.60 2.35
CA PHE A 92 12.33 16.30 3.64
C PHE A 92 13.85 16.39 3.53
N TYR A 93 14.45 15.89 2.44
CA TYR A 93 15.89 15.99 2.25
C TYR A 93 16.35 17.46 2.21
N ASP A 94 15.72 18.28 1.35
CA ASP A 94 16.10 19.69 1.18
C ASP A 94 15.97 20.50 2.49
N GLU A 95 15.03 20.15 3.35
CA GLU A 95 14.79 20.83 4.64
C GLU A 95 15.73 20.38 5.77
N ILE A 96 16.25 19.16 5.67
CA ILE A 96 17.02 18.52 6.74
C ILE A 96 18.52 18.58 6.47
N VAL A 97 18.94 18.53 5.20
CA VAL A 97 20.36 18.43 4.83
C VAL A 97 21.19 19.58 5.41
N ASP A 98 20.63 20.78 5.50
CA ASP A 98 21.33 21.95 6.08
C ASP A 98 21.51 21.86 7.61
N LEU A 99 20.73 21.01 8.28
CA LEU A 99 20.90 20.71 9.71
C LEU A 99 22.01 19.69 9.96
N ILE A 100 22.40 18.93 8.93
CA ILE A 100 23.47 17.93 9.01
C ILE A 100 24.80 18.67 8.94
N THR A 101 25.63 18.51 9.97
CA THR A 101 26.97 19.09 9.95
C THR A 101 27.90 18.25 9.07
N HIS A 102 28.88 18.90 8.46
CA HIS A 102 30.06 18.31 7.80
C HIS A 102 30.73 17.11 8.50
N ASN A 103 30.54 16.90 9.82
CA ASN A 103 31.08 15.74 10.51
C ASN A 103 30.15 14.53 10.57
N ASN A 104 28.85 14.74 10.35
CA ASN A 104 27.82 13.71 10.40
C ASN A 104 27.88 12.79 9.18
N TYR A 105 27.62 11.51 9.40
CA TYR A 105 27.19 10.59 8.35
C TYR A 105 25.68 10.75 8.13
N PHE A 106 25.27 10.89 6.87
CA PHE A 106 23.87 11.00 6.48
C PHE A 106 23.59 10.19 5.22
N LEU A 107 22.71 9.21 5.32
CA LEU A 107 22.20 8.44 4.18
C LEU A 107 20.71 8.71 4.04
N PHE A 108 20.28 9.20 2.89
CA PHE A 108 18.88 9.42 2.57
C PHE A 108 18.48 8.54 1.38
N ILE A 109 17.46 7.69 1.56
CA ILE A 109 16.95 6.81 0.50
C ILE A 109 15.46 7.07 0.30
N ASN A 110 15.07 7.46 -0.92
CA ASN A 110 13.67 7.75 -1.24
C ASN A 110 13.20 7.20 -2.59
N ALA A 111 11.88 7.23 -2.79
CA ALA A 111 11.20 6.70 -3.97
C ALA A 111 10.23 7.70 -4.60
N ASP A 112 10.56 9.00 -4.65
CA ASP A 112 9.74 9.98 -5.35
C ASP A 112 10.10 10.12 -6.83
N LYS A 113 9.07 10.32 -7.67
CA LYS A 113 9.19 10.47 -9.13
C LYS A 113 9.87 11.78 -9.54
N ASP A 114 9.78 12.80 -8.71
CA ASP A 114 10.17 14.18 -9.04
C ASP A 114 11.65 14.42 -8.71
N SER A 115 12.53 13.67 -9.37
CA SER A 115 13.99 13.73 -9.17
C SER A 115 14.61 15.10 -9.51
N SER A 116 13.82 16.01 -10.09
CA SER A 116 14.20 17.39 -10.46
C SER A 116 14.19 18.39 -9.31
N LYS A 117 13.68 18.01 -8.13
CA LYS A 117 13.48 18.94 -7.01
C LYS A 117 14.65 19.09 -6.05
N SER A 118 15.52 18.08 -5.90
CA SER A 118 16.70 18.24 -5.04
C SER A 118 17.73 19.13 -5.75
N LYS A 119 17.63 20.45 -5.54
CA LYS A 119 18.57 21.42 -6.13
C LYS A 119 20.00 21.25 -5.60
N ASN A 120 20.19 20.48 -4.54
CA ASN A 120 21.46 20.29 -3.83
C ASN A 120 21.64 18.83 -3.36
N SER A 121 21.78 17.84 -4.25
CA SER A 121 22.33 16.54 -3.83
C SER A 121 23.84 16.72 -3.56
N ILE A 122 24.16 17.28 -2.39
CA ILE A 122 25.52 17.43 -1.87
C ILE A 122 26.01 16.02 -1.53
N GLU A 123 26.46 15.29 -2.55
CA GLU A 123 27.18 14.03 -2.35
C GLU A 123 28.61 14.38 -1.93
N THR A 124 28.86 14.26 -0.62
CA THR A 124 30.19 14.43 -0.01
C THR A 124 30.63 13.10 0.59
N ASP A 125 31.86 12.97 1.06
CA ASP A 125 32.35 11.70 1.63
C ASP A 125 31.51 11.14 2.80
N LYS A 126 30.59 11.92 3.39
CA LYS A 126 29.72 11.49 4.49
C LYS A 126 28.22 11.63 4.22
N VAL A 127 27.83 12.27 3.11
CA VAL A 127 26.43 12.48 2.74
C VAL A 127 26.11 11.72 1.46
N ARG A 128 25.07 10.88 1.50
CA ARG A 128 24.61 10.05 0.38
C ARG A 128 23.12 10.22 0.18
N TYR A 129 22.72 10.42 -1.08
CA TYR A 129 21.33 10.54 -1.49
C TYR A 129 21.04 9.51 -2.58
N LEU A 130 20.25 8.48 -2.25
CA LEU A 130 19.86 7.43 -3.18
C LEU A 130 18.36 7.56 -3.50
N ASN A 131 18.04 7.63 -4.79
CA ASN A 131 16.67 7.74 -5.25
C ASN A 131 16.30 6.53 -6.13
N THR A 132 15.22 5.81 -5.79
CA THR A 132 14.85 4.59 -6.51
C THR A 132 14.44 4.84 -7.97
N TYR A 133 13.91 6.02 -8.31
CA TYR A 133 13.61 6.38 -9.69
C TYR A 133 14.88 6.71 -10.49
N LYS A 134 15.90 7.31 -9.88
CA LYS A 134 17.22 7.41 -10.53
C LYS A 134 17.81 6.03 -10.79
N ILE A 135 17.70 5.11 -9.82
CA ILE A 135 18.15 3.71 -9.98
C ILE A 135 17.37 3.01 -11.10
N LYS A 136 16.05 3.21 -11.16
CA LYS A 136 15.19 2.73 -12.25
C LYS A 136 15.72 3.17 -13.60
N ASP A 137 16.03 4.45 -13.77
CA ASP A 137 16.51 5.01 -15.03
C ASP A 137 17.90 4.49 -15.38
N ILE A 138 18.80 4.34 -14.40
CA ILE A 138 20.15 3.78 -14.60
C ILE A 138 20.09 2.32 -15.07
N LEU A 139 19.16 1.54 -14.52
CA LEU A 139 18.96 0.12 -14.82
C LEU A 139 17.96 -0.13 -15.96
N ASN A 140 17.38 0.92 -16.56
CA ASN A 140 16.32 0.83 -17.57
C ASN A 140 15.13 -0.06 -17.15
N LEU A 141 14.69 0.04 -15.90
CA LEU A 141 13.58 -0.76 -15.38
C LEU A 141 12.22 -0.15 -15.76
N ASP A 142 11.19 -0.98 -15.88
CA ASP A 142 9.81 -0.52 -16.11
C ASP A 142 9.27 0.26 -14.90
N ASN A 143 9.55 -0.23 -13.69
CA ASN A 143 9.14 0.38 -12.43
C ASN A 143 10.32 0.56 -11.48
N ALA A 144 10.24 1.58 -10.63
CA ALA A 144 11.27 1.83 -9.64
C ALA A 144 11.24 0.77 -8.53
N PRO A 145 12.40 0.24 -8.12
CA PRO A 145 12.47 -0.73 -7.03
C PRO A 145 11.95 -0.12 -5.72
N THR A 146 11.56 -0.98 -4.80
CA THR A 146 11.29 -0.61 -3.41
C THR A 146 12.58 -0.17 -2.69
N ILE A 147 12.43 0.68 -1.67
CA ILE A 147 13.53 1.13 -0.82
C ILE A 147 14.13 -0.05 -0.07
N SER A 148 13.30 -0.98 0.41
CA SER A 148 13.74 -2.25 1.01
C SER A 148 14.60 -3.09 0.07
N SER A 149 14.28 -3.13 -1.23
CA SER A 149 15.14 -3.79 -2.22
C SER A 149 16.50 -3.08 -2.31
N VAL A 150 16.51 -1.75 -2.44
CA VAL A 150 17.77 -0.98 -2.50
C VAL A 150 18.60 -1.16 -1.22
N VAL A 151 17.98 -1.14 -0.06
CA VAL A 151 18.64 -1.38 1.24
C VAL A 151 19.17 -2.81 1.35
N TYR A 152 18.42 -3.81 0.87
CA TYR A 152 18.91 -5.18 0.80
C TYR A 152 20.18 -5.29 -0.04
N TYR A 153 20.19 -4.68 -1.24
CA TYR A 153 21.37 -4.67 -2.11
C TYR A 153 22.54 -3.87 -1.54
N LEU A 154 22.27 -2.76 -0.86
CA LEU A 154 23.29 -2.00 -0.14
C LEU A 154 24.01 -2.89 0.88
N ILE A 155 23.29 -3.76 1.57
CA ILE A 155 23.81 -4.46 2.74
C ILE A 155 24.37 -5.85 2.40
N LYS A 156 23.85 -6.53 1.37
CA LYS A 156 24.16 -7.94 1.10
C LYS A 156 25.65 -8.25 0.96
N ASP A 157 26.44 -7.27 0.51
CA ASP A 157 27.88 -7.43 0.31
C ASP A 157 28.67 -7.37 1.63
N ILE A 158 28.19 -6.59 2.61
CA ILE A 158 28.82 -6.44 3.93
C ILE A 158 28.23 -7.38 5.00
N ASP A 159 26.99 -7.83 4.83
CA ASP A 159 26.35 -8.87 5.64
C ASP A 159 25.66 -9.92 4.76
N ARG A 160 26.39 -10.99 4.41
CA ARG A 160 25.84 -12.08 3.59
C ARG A 160 24.66 -12.80 4.24
N LYS A 161 24.50 -12.74 5.57
CA LYS A 161 23.39 -13.39 6.27
C LYS A 161 22.07 -12.67 6.02
N ILE A 162 22.08 -11.42 5.53
CA ILE A 162 20.86 -10.69 5.16
C ILE A 162 20.03 -11.40 4.08
N THR A 163 20.66 -12.30 3.31
CA THR A 163 19.98 -13.16 2.33
C THR A 163 18.85 -14.00 2.96
N GLN A 164 18.92 -14.30 4.26
CA GLN A 164 17.84 -14.97 5.02
C GLN A 164 16.59 -14.10 5.19
N MET A 165 16.67 -12.79 4.96
CA MET A 165 15.55 -11.85 4.98
C MET A 165 15.09 -11.44 3.57
N SER A 166 15.57 -12.11 2.52
CA SER A 166 15.21 -11.81 1.13
C SER A 166 13.71 -11.91 0.83
N TYR A 167 12.92 -12.57 1.69
CA TYR A 167 11.46 -12.56 1.58
C TYR A 167 10.83 -11.20 1.93
N LEU A 168 11.47 -10.37 2.78
CA LEU A 168 10.88 -9.09 3.22
C LEU A 168 10.79 -8.04 2.10
N PRO A 169 11.82 -7.77 1.28
CA PRO A 169 11.66 -6.87 0.13
C PRO A 169 10.55 -7.30 -0.82
N LEU A 170 10.29 -8.62 -0.94
CA LEU A 170 9.17 -9.14 -1.73
C LEU A 170 7.81 -8.79 -1.10
N ILE A 171 7.69 -8.80 0.23
CA ILE A 171 6.48 -8.33 0.94
C ILE A 171 6.27 -6.84 0.70
N ALA A 172 7.33 -6.02 0.73
CA ALA A 172 7.24 -4.59 0.43
C ALA A 172 6.77 -4.34 -1.01
N GLU A 173 7.30 -5.10 -1.97
CA GLU A 173 6.87 -5.04 -3.37
C GLU A 173 5.38 -5.39 -3.48
N ILE A 174 4.93 -6.45 -2.82
CA ILE A 174 3.52 -6.86 -2.86
C ILE A 174 2.60 -5.80 -2.27
N SER A 175 2.98 -5.16 -1.15
CA SER A 175 2.20 -4.04 -0.58
C SER A 175 2.19 -2.82 -1.51
N LYS A 176 3.31 -2.55 -2.21
CA LYS A 176 3.40 -1.45 -3.17
C LYS A 176 2.51 -1.70 -4.39
N PHE A 177 2.53 -2.91 -4.95
CA PHE A 177 1.86 -3.23 -6.22
C PHE A 177 0.52 -3.94 -6.08
N SER A 178 0.01 -4.18 -4.86
CA SER A 178 -1.33 -4.74 -4.64
C SER A 178 -2.46 -3.91 -5.26
N ASN A 179 -2.19 -2.64 -5.61
CA ASN A 179 -3.14 -1.70 -6.20
C ASN A 179 -2.95 -1.51 -7.72
N ALA A 180 -2.09 -2.31 -8.35
CA ALA A 180 -1.75 -2.13 -9.75
C ALA A 180 -1.90 -3.44 -10.52
N ILE A 181 -2.48 -3.35 -11.72
CA ILE A 181 -2.71 -4.46 -12.67
C ILE A 181 -1.38 -4.87 -13.32
N TYR A 182 -0.27 -4.87 -12.58
CA TYR A 182 1.05 -5.12 -13.13
C TYR A 182 1.52 -6.51 -12.73
N ASP A 183 1.37 -7.42 -13.67
CA ASP A 183 1.81 -8.81 -13.59
C ASP A 183 3.32 -8.98 -13.85
N ARG A 184 4.14 -7.95 -13.58
CA ARG A 184 5.56 -7.96 -13.97
C ARG A 184 6.49 -7.54 -12.84
N PRO A 185 7.19 -8.51 -12.22
CA PRO A 185 8.34 -8.20 -11.40
C PRO A 185 9.48 -7.58 -12.21
N ASN A 186 10.12 -6.53 -11.67
CA ASN A 186 11.33 -5.94 -12.25
C ASN A 186 12.56 -6.87 -12.06
N GLU A 187 13.65 -6.64 -12.80
CA GLU A 187 14.87 -7.45 -12.68
C GLU A 187 15.45 -7.56 -11.25
N PRO A 188 15.57 -6.48 -10.45
CA PRO A 188 16.06 -6.59 -9.06
C PRO A 188 15.16 -7.45 -8.17
N TYR A 189 13.86 -7.44 -8.43
CA TYR A 189 12.93 -8.32 -7.74
C TYR A 189 13.17 -9.79 -8.10
N ASN A 190 13.48 -10.08 -9.36
CA ASN A 190 13.71 -11.45 -9.81
C ASN A 190 14.93 -12.07 -9.11
N GLU A 191 16.04 -11.36 -8.94
CA GLU A 191 17.20 -11.89 -8.22
C GLU A 191 16.92 -12.12 -6.72
N ILE A 192 16.23 -11.18 -6.06
CA ILE A 192 15.80 -11.36 -4.66
C ILE A 192 14.85 -12.56 -4.54
N LEU A 193 13.91 -12.70 -5.48
CA LEU A 193 12.99 -13.82 -5.57
C LEU A 193 13.74 -15.16 -5.73
N GLN A 194 14.69 -15.23 -6.66
CA GLN A 194 15.51 -16.43 -6.86
C GLN A 194 16.33 -16.76 -5.62
N THR A 195 16.89 -15.75 -4.95
CA THR A 195 17.60 -15.94 -3.68
C THR A 195 16.68 -16.56 -2.64
N ALA A 196 15.50 -15.97 -2.42
CA ALA A 196 14.53 -16.46 -1.45
C ALA A 196 14.03 -17.88 -1.77
N MET A 197 13.79 -18.20 -3.04
CA MET A 197 13.41 -19.55 -3.49
C MET A 197 14.55 -20.55 -3.30
N SER A 198 15.78 -20.20 -3.68
CA SER A 198 16.96 -21.07 -3.54
C SER A 198 17.31 -21.40 -2.08
N LEU A 199 17.02 -20.48 -1.17
CA LEU A 199 17.15 -20.66 0.27
C LEU A 199 15.93 -21.33 0.91
N ASN A 200 14.94 -21.71 0.10
CA ASN A 200 13.67 -22.29 0.55
C ASN A 200 13.00 -21.42 1.63
N LEU A 201 12.99 -20.09 1.46
CA LEU A 201 12.31 -19.14 2.34
C LEU A 201 10.87 -18.90 1.89
N ILE A 202 10.61 -19.09 0.60
CA ILE A 202 9.30 -18.93 -0.03
C ILE A 202 9.05 -20.00 -1.09
N GLU A 203 7.79 -20.32 -1.28
CA GLU A 203 7.28 -21.09 -2.40
C GLU A 203 6.39 -20.20 -3.27
N LYS A 204 6.59 -20.23 -4.58
CA LYS A 204 5.78 -19.47 -5.54
C LYS A 204 4.62 -20.34 -6.02
N LYS A 205 3.38 -19.94 -5.72
CA LYS A 205 2.15 -20.63 -6.14
C LYS A 205 1.21 -19.64 -6.83
N LYS A 206 0.58 -20.03 -7.94
CA LYS A 206 -0.50 -19.23 -8.54
C LYS A 206 -1.77 -19.42 -7.72
N ASP A 207 -2.36 -18.33 -7.24
CA ASP A 207 -3.44 -18.36 -6.27
C ASP A 207 -4.37 -17.15 -6.39
N LEU A 208 -5.46 -17.16 -5.63
CA LEU A 208 -6.34 -16.01 -5.46
C LEU A 208 -5.64 -14.90 -4.65
N VAL A 209 -5.85 -13.64 -5.05
CA VAL A 209 -5.27 -12.44 -4.38
C VAL A 209 -5.97 -12.11 -3.04
N PHE A 210 -6.80 -13.01 -2.52
CA PHE A 210 -7.57 -12.75 -1.31
C PHE A 210 -6.72 -12.91 -0.04
N VAL A 211 -6.88 -11.97 0.90
CA VAL A 211 -6.19 -12.02 2.19
C VAL A 211 -6.91 -12.97 3.14
N GLY A 212 -6.24 -14.07 3.46
CA GLY A 212 -6.69 -15.10 4.40
C GLY A 212 -5.53 -15.94 4.93
N LYS A 213 -5.84 -16.76 5.94
CA LYS A 213 -4.93 -17.85 6.32
C LYS A 213 -5.04 -18.94 5.25
N PRO A 214 -3.97 -19.68 4.94
CA PRO A 214 -4.06 -20.82 4.02
C PRO A 214 -5.15 -21.82 4.44
N THR A 215 -5.32 -22.02 5.75
CA THR A 215 -6.35 -22.91 6.33
C THR A 215 -7.77 -22.33 6.33
N SER A 216 -7.98 -21.09 5.84
CA SER A 216 -9.31 -20.48 5.80
C SER A 216 -10.18 -21.14 4.74
N SER A 217 -11.44 -21.44 5.08
CA SER A 217 -12.41 -21.95 4.12
C SER A 217 -12.64 -20.96 2.97
N ILE A 218 -12.65 -21.44 1.73
CA ILE A 218 -12.91 -20.62 0.54
C ILE A 218 -14.24 -19.85 0.61
N ILE A 219 -15.26 -20.40 1.28
CA ILE A 219 -16.54 -19.69 1.50
C ILE A 219 -16.30 -18.41 2.30
N SER A 220 -15.60 -18.51 3.44
CA SER A 220 -15.31 -17.37 4.30
C SER A 220 -14.37 -16.37 3.62
N VAL A 221 -13.43 -16.86 2.81
CA VAL A 221 -12.52 -15.99 2.06
C VAL A 221 -13.29 -15.14 1.05
N LEU A 222 -14.21 -15.74 0.28
CA LEU A 222 -15.07 -15.00 -0.65
C LEU A 222 -16.04 -14.04 0.07
N GLU A 223 -16.63 -14.49 1.17
CA GLU A 223 -17.59 -13.70 1.97
C GLU A 223 -16.92 -12.48 2.61
N ASP A 224 -15.74 -12.66 3.23
CA ASP A 224 -15.05 -11.64 4.00
C ASP A 224 -13.90 -10.96 3.23
N ASN A 225 -13.88 -11.11 1.90
CA ASN A 225 -12.86 -10.48 1.06
C ASN A 225 -13.03 -8.95 1.05
N THR A 226 -12.05 -8.25 1.59
CA THR A 226 -11.96 -6.78 1.55
C THR A 226 -10.77 -6.30 0.71
N SER A 227 -10.02 -7.22 0.08
CA SER A 227 -8.93 -6.86 -0.84
C SER A 227 -9.47 -6.41 -2.20
N TYR A 228 -10.59 -7.00 -2.63
CA TYR A 228 -11.22 -6.69 -3.90
C TYR A 228 -12.75 -6.85 -3.81
N PHE A 229 -13.45 -5.76 -3.48
CA PHE A 229 -14.90 -5.82 -3.30
C PHE A 229 -15.60 -6.16 -4.62
N ILE A 230 -16.52 -7.14 -4.56
CA ILE A 230 -17.38 -7.55 -5.67
C ILE A 230 -18.83 -7.37 -5.21
N LYS A 231 -19.54 -6.40 -5.79
CA LYS A 231 -20.95 -6.14 -5.49
C LYS A 231 -21.78 -7.42 -5.70
N GLY A 232 -22.73 -7.68 -4.80
CA GLY A 232 -23.56 -8.88 -4.82
C GLY A 232 -22.89 -10.16 -4.27
N LEU A 233 -21.56 -10.25 -4.29
CA LEU A 233 -20.79 -11.42 -3.82
C LEU A 233 -20.13 -11.20 -2.45
N THR A 234 -19.37 -10.11 -2.30
CA THR A 234 -18.71 -9.77 -1.04
C THR A 234 -19.75 -9.49 0.05
N TRP A 235 -19.51 -10.02 1.25
CA TRP A 235 -20.41 -10.02 2.41
C TRP A 235 -21.74 -10.77 2.21
N ASN A 236 -21.86 -11.53 1.11
CA ASN A 236 -23.03 -12.33 0.79
C ASN A 236 -22.69 -13.83 0.75
N ARG A 237 -22.79 -14.48 1.91
CA ARG A 237 -22.51 -15.91 2.06
C ARG A 237 -23.28 -16.79 1.08
N GLN A 238 -24.56 -16.47 0.82
CA GLN A 238 -25.39 -17.27 -0.09
C GLN A 238 -24.89 -17.15 -1.54
N ALA A 239 -24.49 -15.96 -1.98
CA ALA A 239 -23.88 -15.77 -3.29
C ALA A 239 -22.53 -16.50 -3.38
N SER A 240 -21.68 -16.41 -2.35
CA SER A 240 -20.39 -17.13 -2.32
C SER A 240 -20.57 -18.64 -2.46
N ILE A 241 -21.54 -19.22 -1.76
CA ILE A 241 -21.87 -20.65 -1.90
C ILE A 241 -22.34 -20.98 -3.32
N LYS A 242 -23.23 -20.17 -3.90
CA LYS A 242 -23.74 -20.39 -5.26
C LYS A 242 -22.64 -20.34 -6.32
N VAL A 243 -21.69 -19.40 -6.19
CA VAL A 243 -20.52 -19.31 -7.06
C VAL A 243 -19.66 -20.58 -6.93
N LEU A 244 -19.38 -21.03 -5.71
CA LEU A 244 -18.57 -22.24 -5.49
C LEU A 244 -19.26 -23.54 -5.93
N GLN A 245 -20.58 -23.59 -5.90
CA GLN A 245 -21.35 -24.72 -6.44
C GLN A 245 -21.27 -24.74 -7.97
N ARG A 246 -21.36 -23.56 -8.62
CA ARG A 246 -21.25 -23.43 -10.07
C ARG A 246 -19.84 -23.77 -10.58
N SER A 247 -18.80 -23.40 -9.83
CA SER A 247 -17.42 -23.79 -10.17
C SER A 247 -17.12 -25.28 -9.99
N GLY A 248 -18.03 -26.04 -9.38
CA GLY A 248 -17.84 -27.47 -9.08
C GLY A 248 -16.87 -27.75 -7.92
N VAL A 249 -16.34 -26.71 -7.25
CA VAL A 249 -15.43 -26.86 -6.10
C VAL A 249 -16.16 -27.21 -4.82
N LEU A 250 -17.42 -26.78 -4.69
CA LEU A 250 -18.30 -27.16 -3.58
C LEU A 250 -19.43 -28.05 -4.09
N SER A 251 -19.37 -29.35 -3.75
CA SER A 251 -20.44 -30.28 -4.10
C SER A 251 -21.74 -29.96 -3.34
N ALA A 252 -22.89 -30.16 -3.99
CA ALA A 252 -24.19 -30.08 -3.33
C ALA A 252 -24.39 -31.18 -2.26
N GLU A 253 -23.70 -32.32 -2.41
CA GLU A 253 -23.78 -33.47 -1.49
C GLU A 253 -22.73 -33.39 -0.38
N ASN A 254 -21.54 -32.86 -0.68
CA ASN A 254 -20.42 -32.79 0.26
C ASN A 254 -20.29 -31.37 0.85
N LYS A 255 -20.78 -31.19 2.08
CA LYS A 255 -20.84 -29.88 2.76
C LYS A 255 -19.50 -29.33 3.26
N ARG A 256 -18.39 -30.06 3.08
CA ARG A 256 -17.06 -29.58 3.47
C ARG A 256 -16.53 -28.66 2.38
N ALA A 257 -16.40 -27.38 2.71
CA ALA A 257 -15.69 -26.42 1.88
C ALA A 257 -14.18 -26.55 2.06
N LYS A 258 -13.45 -26.59 0.95
CA LYS A 258 -11.98 -26.61 0.95
C LYS A 258 -11.39 -25.36 1.61
N SER A 259 -10.22 -25.51 2.22
CA SER A 259 -9.36 -24.37 2.56
C SER A 259 -8.53 -23.89 1.37
N LEU A 260 -7.93 -22.71 1.44
CA LEU A 260 -7.15 -22.13 0.33
C LEU A 260 -5.94 -23.02 -0.05
N ASP A 261 -5.28 -23.61 0.94
CA ASP A 261 -4.16 -24.54 0.71
C ASP A 261 -4.57 -25.85 0.04
N GLU A 262 -5.83 -26.28 0.18
CA GLU A 262 -6.41 -27.48 -0.45
C GLU A 262 -6.85 -27.26 -1.91
N LEU A 263 -6.82 -26.01 -2.41
CA LEU A 263 -7.22 -25.69 -3.77
C LEU A 263 -6.10 -25.98 -4.78
N GLU A 264 -6.47 -26.69 -5.84
CA GLU A 264 -5.65 -26.92 -7.02
C GLU A 264 -5.78 -25.76 -8.02
N GLU A 265 -4.76 -25.55 -8.87
CA GLU A 265 -4.81 -24.48 -9.89
C GLU A 265 -6.04 -24.59 -10.81
N ARG A 266 -6.45 -25.81 -11.17
CA ARG A 266 -7.67 -26.04 -11.95
C ARG A 266 -8.90 -25.49 -11.22
N GLU A 267 -9.05 -25.79 -9.94
CA GLU A 267 -10.17 -25.34 -9.11
C GLU A 267 -10.18 -23.83 -8.92
N ILE A 268 -9.00 -23.23 -8.76
CA ILE A 268 -8.82 -21.78 -8.67
C ILE A 268 -9.31 -21.10 -9.95
N ASN A 269 -8.96 -21.64 -11.13
CA ASN A 269 -9.46 -21.13 -12.41
C ASN A 269 -10.98 -21.27 -12.53
N GLU A 270 -11.57 -22.40 -12.11
CA GLU A 270 -13.03 -22.57 -12.15
C GLU A 270 -13.78 -21.61 -11.21
N ILE A 271 -13.20 -21.31 -10.04
CA ILE A 271 -13.75 -20.31 -9.13
C ILE A 271 -13.77 -18.94 -9.83
N VAL A 272 -12.67 -18.56 -10.47
CA VAL A 272 -12.59 -17.27 -11.19
C VAL A 272 -13.55 -17.22 -12.37
N ASN A 273 -13.64 -18.26 -13.18
CA ASN A 273 -14.64 -18.38 -14.25
C ASN A 273 -16.05 -18.11 -13.71
N SER A 274 -16.39 -18.75 -12.59
CA SER A 274 -17.72 -18.61 -11.99
C SER A 274 -17.98 -17.22 -11.40
N ILE A 275 -16.94 -16.54 -10.89
CA ILE A 275 -17.03 -15.14 -10.45
C ILE A 275 -17.24 -14.21 -11.66
N GLU A 276 -16.51 -14.40 -12.75
CA GLU A 276 -16.69 -13.62 -14.00
C GLU A 276 -18.13 -13.73 -14.50
N GLU A 277 -18.66 -14.96 -14.62
CA GLU A 277 -20.06 -15.17 -15.00
C GLU A 277 -21.07 -14.55 -14.02
N PHE A 278 -20.78 -14.57 -12.73
CA PHE A 278 -21.64 -13.96 -11.71
C PHE A 278 -21.72 -12.45 -11.93
N VAL A 279 -20.58 -11.81 -12.16
CA VAL A 279 -20.47 -10.36 -12.37
C VAL A 279 -21.12 -9.94 -13.70
N GLU A 280 -20.90 -10.69 -14.77
CA GLU A 280 -21.52 -10.43 -16.08
C GLU A 280 -23.05 -10.49 -16.02
N LYS A 281 -23.61 -11.45 -15.26
CA LYS A 281 -25.06 -11.59 -15.08
C LYS A 281 -25.68 -10.47 -14.24
N GLU A 282 -24.95 -9.89 -13.28
CA GLU A 282 -25.43 -8.71 -12.53
C GLU A 282 -25.34 -7.42 -13.36
N ASN A 283 -24.43 -7.35 -14.33
CA ASN A 283 -24.15 -6.15 -15.15
C ASN A 283 -24.81 -6.17 -16.53
N SER A 284 -25.77 -7.05 -16.79
CA SER A 284 -26.39 -7.27 -18.12
C SER A 284 -27.19 -6.09 -18.72
N ASN A 285 -27.02 -4.88 -18.18
CA ASN A 285 -27.64 -3.64 -18.66
C ASN A 285 -26.62 -2.62 -19.21
N ASP A 286 -25.30 -2.90 -19.21
CA ASP A 286 -24.26 -2.01 -19.73
C ASP A 286 -23.53 -2.63 -20.94
N ASP A 287 -23.43 -1.86 -22.04
CA ASP A 287 -22.92 -2.27 -23.36
C ASP A 287 -21.39 -2.53 -23.45
N ASP A 288 -20.63 -2.40 -22.35
CA ASP A 288 -19.15 -2.46 -22.34
C ASP A 288 -18.58 -3.67 -21.56
N THR A 289 -19.29 -4.80 -21.57
CA THR A 289 -19.01 -5.99 -20.73
C THR A 289 -17.69 -6.72 -21.06
N THR A 290 -17.20 -6.68 -22.30
CA THR A 290 -16.07 -7.52 -22.75
C THR A 290 -14.68 -7.09 -22.24
N LEU A 291 -14.43 -5.78 -22.07
CA LEU A 291 -13.14 -5.28 -21.55
C LEU A 291 -13.06 -5.41 -20.02
N VAL A 292 -14.23 -5.40 -19.39
CA VAL A 292 -14.46 -5.41 -17.93
C VAL A 292 -14.18 -6.80 -17.34
N SER A 293 -14.55 -7.88 -18.04
CA SER A 293 -14.26 -9.27 -17.62
C SER A 293 -12.77 -9.60 -17.62
N LYS A 294 -12.00 -9.11 -18.61
CA LYS A 294 -10.56 -9.41 -18.70
C LYS A 294 -9.74 -8.82 -17.54
N ASN A 295 -10.09 -7.60 -17.11
CA ASN A 295 -9.45 -6.95 -15.97
C ASN A 295 -9.78 -7.61 -14.63
N LEU A 296 -10.93 -8.30 -14.53
CA LEU A 296 -11.35 -8.97 -13.30
C LEU A 296 -10.44 -10.17 -12.99
N ARG A 297 -10.18 -11.05 -13.96
CA ARG A 297 -9.28 -12.20 -13.77
C ARG A 297 -7.89 -11.81 -13.34
N GLU A 298 -7.29 -10.81 -14.01
CA GLU A 298 -5.94 -10.33 -13.71
C GLU A 298 -5.84 -9.74 -12.28
N LYS A 299 -6.96 -9.24 -11.71
CA LYS A 299 -7.02 -8.78 -10.32
C LYS A 299 -7.29 -9.89 -9.31
N LEU A 300 -7.94 -10.98 -9.73
CA LEU A 300 -8.29 -12.11 -8.85
C LEU A 300 -7.19 -13.16 -8.79
N LEU A 301 -6.39 -13.33 -9.84
CA LEU A 301 -5.30 -14.30 -9.92
C LEU A 301 -3.95 -13.60 -9.91
N SER A 302 -3.05 -14.05 -9.04
CA SER A 302 -1.65 -13.65 -9.09
C SER A 302 -0.74 -14.75 -8.55
N TYR A 303 0.57 -14.55 -8.68
CA TYR A 303 1.52 -15.36 -7.94
C TYR A 303 1.54 -14.93 -6.47
N ASN A 304 1.12 -15.83 -5.60
CA ASN A 304 1.26 -15.70 -4.17
C ASN A 304 2.58 -16.37 -3.72
N TYR A 305 3.22 -15.79 -2.71
CA TYR A 305 4.44 -16.33 -2.14
C TYR A 305 4.16 -16.84 -0.73
N VAL A 306 4.35 -18.14 -0.54
CA VAL A 306 4.09 -18.82 0.73
C VAL A 306 5.40 -18.92 1.48
N LEU A 307 5.50 -18.29 2.66
CA LEU A 307 6.68 -18.33 3.49
C LEU A 307 6.83 -19.72 4.10
N THR A 308 7.89 -20.43 3.77
CA THR A 308 8.06 -21.84 4.15
C THR A 308 8.26 -22.04 5.65
N SER A 309 8.93 -21.09 6.31
CA SER A 309 9.27 -21.12 7.74
C SER A 309 8.12 -20.75 8.67
N GLU A 310 7.06 -20.12 8.15
CA GLU A 310 5.87 -19.77 8.95
C GLU A 310 4.99 -20.99 9.21
N GLU A 311 4.31 -21.03 10.35
CA GLU A 311 3.33 -22.08 10.65
C GLU A 311 2.15 -22.07 9.66
N SER A 312 1.56 -23.23 9.35
CA SER A 312 0.48 -23.35 8.36
C SER A 312 -0.76 -22.51 8.70
N ASN A 313 -1.05 -22.33 9.99
CA ASN A 313 -2.18 -21.53 10.49
C ASN A 313 -1.82 -20.03 10.72
N SER A 314 -0.57 -19.63 10.44
CA SER A 314 -0.07 -18.27 10.65
C SER A 314 -0.73 -17.30 9.68
N ILE A 315 -1.02 -16.09 10.17
CA ILE A 315 -1.49 -14.99 9.32
C ILE A 315 -0.39 -14.45 8.41
N LEU A 316 0.88 -14.75 8.69
CA LEU A 316 2.04 -14.31 7.92
C LEU A 316 2.45 -15.33 6.85
N LYS A 317 1.83 -16.51 6.82
CA LYS A 317 2.20 -17.62 5.93
C LYS A 317 2.11 -17.24 4.45
N GLY A 318 1.11 -16.45 4.08
CA GLY A 318 0.97 -15.90 2.73
C GLY A 318 1.48 -14.47 2.66
N SER A 319 2.18 -14.12 1.59
CA SER A 319 2.82 -12.81 1.42
C SER A 319 1.83 -11.64 1.40
N TYR A 320 0.66 -11.80 0.76
CA TYR A 320 -0.41 -10.79 0.80
C TYR A 320 -0.95 -10.58 2.22
N SER A 321 -1.10 -11.67 2.97
CA SER A 321 -1.57 -11.61 4.36
C SER A 321 -0.53 -10.98 5.29
N PHE A 322 0.77 -11.21 5.03
CA PHE A 322 1.86 -10.52 5.72
C PHE A 322 1.84 -9.02 5.40
N ALA A 323 1.80 -8.63 4.12
CA ALA A 323 1.67 -7.22 3.72
C ALA A 323 0.49 -6.55 4.43
N LYS A 324 -0.67 -7.24 4.47
CA LYS A 324 -1.87 -6.72 5.14
C LYS A 324 -1.72 -6.60 6.66
N ALA A 325 -0.98 -7.52 7.30
CA ALA A 325 -0.66 -7.44 8.71
C ALA A 325 0.17 -6.20 9.04
N LEU A 326 1.19 -5.90 8.23
CA LEU A 326 2.00 -4.68 8.39
C LEU A 326 1.17 -3.41 8.17
N GLU A 327 0.35 -3.36 7.13
CA GLU A 327 -0.59 -2.26 6.89
C GLU A 327 -1.54 -2.03 8.08
N SER A 328 -2.07 -3.11 8.66
CA SER A 328 -2.98 -3.01 9.81
C SER A 328 -2.28 -2.45 11.05
N CYS A 329 -1.03 -2.85 11.30
CA CYS A 329 -0.22 -2.31 12.38
C CYS A 329 0.04 -0.81 12.18
N ILE A 330 0.43 -0.40 10.98
CA ILE A 330 0.66 1.01 10.60
C ILE A 330 -0.61 1.84 10.82
N LYS A 331 -1.74 1.36 10.30
CA LYS A 331 -3.04 2.02 10.42
C LYS A 331 -3.44 2.28 11.87
N ARG A 332 -3.11 1.33 12.76
CA ARG A 332 -3.37 1.44 14.21
C ARG A 332 -2.31 2.21 14.98
N LYS A 333 -1.24 2.67 14.33
CA LYS A 333 -0.06 3.28 14.94
C LYS A 333 0.68 2.33 15.89
N SER A 334 0.51 1.02 15.69
CA SER A 334 1.23 -0.03 16.41
C SER A 334 2.55 -0.36 15.70
N ILE A 335 3.38 0.66 15.47
CA ILE A 335 4.60 0.51 14.65
C ILE A 335 5.62 -0.44 15.28
N GLY A 336 5.70 -0.47 16.61
CA GLY A 336 6.54 -1.44 17.34
C GLY A 336 6.18 -2.90 17.01
N LEU A 337 4.88 -3.21 16.85
CA LEU A 337 4.46 -4.56 16.44
C LEU A 337 4.92 -4.86 15.01
N ALA A 338 4.78 -3.91 14.09
CA ALA A 338 5.20 -4.07 12.70
C ALA A 338 6.71 -4.33 12.58
N LEU A 339 7.52 -3.60 13.35
CA LEU A 339 8.97 -3.81 13.44
C LEU A 339 9.29 -5.17 14.06
N ALA A 340 8.66 -5.54 15.18
CA ALA A 340 8.90 -6.81 15.85
C ALA A 340 8.64 -8.02 14.93
N ILE A 341 7.51 -8.02 14.19
CA ILE A 341 7.24 -9.11 13.24
C ILE A 341 8.18 -9.08 12.03
N SER A 342 8.61 -7.90 11.57
CA SER A 342 9.60 -7.79 10.49
C SER A 342 10.97 -8.32 10.92
N LEU A 343 11.31 -8.20 12.20
CA LEU A 343 12.54 -8.69 12.82
C LEU A 343 12.47 -10.15 13.30
N GLY A 344 11.35 -10.84 13.11
CA GLY A 344 11.23 -12.27 13.41
C GLY A 344 10.49 -12.63 14.69
N ASP A 345 9.91 -11.68 15.43
CA ASP A 345 9.07 -11.99 16.59
C ASP A 345 7.72 -12.58 16.14
N ARG A 346 7.31 -13.71 16.73
CA ARG A 346 6.13 -14.50 16.36
C ARG A 346 5.25 -14.91 17.54
N TYR A 347 5.54 -14.45 18.77
CA TYR A 347 4.82 -14.87 19.98
C TYR A 347 3.40 -14.25 20.05
N ASP A 348 2.99 -13.74 21.21
CA ASP A 348 1.62 -13.24 21.45
C ASP A 348 1.21 -12.09 20.50
N LEU A 349 2.19 -11.43 19.86
CA LEU A 349 1.98 -10.35 18.89
C LEU A 349 1.09 -10.78 17.72
N LEU A 350 1.18 -12.02 17.24
CA LEU A 350 0.38 -12.48 16.10
C LEU A 350 -1.12 -12.59 16.43
N ASN A 351 -1.47 -12.83 17.71
CA ASN A 351 -2.86 -12.85 18.14
C ASN A 351 -3.42 -11.42 18.15
N GLU A 352 -2.66 -10.45 18.67
CA GLU A 352 -3.07 -9.04 18.65
C GLU A 352 -3.33 -8.56 17.22
N ILE A 353 -2.40 -8.80 16.29
CA ILE A 353 -2.54 -8.41 14.88
C ILE A 353 -3.76 -9.09 14.23
N ARG A 354 -4.03 -10.35 14.57
CA ARG A 354 -5.19 -11.07 14.05
C ARG A 354 -6.50 -10.43 14.49
N ASP A 355 -6.63 -10.15 15.78
CA ASP A 355 -7.84 -9.53 16.35
C ASP A 355 -8.05 -8.13 15.77
N GLN A 356 -6.95 -7.42 15.56
CA GLN A 356 -6.89 -6.15 14.85
C GLN A 356 -7.46 -6.27 13.41
N ILE A 357 -6.93 -7.17 12.58
CA ILE A 357 -7.43 -7.37 11.21
C ILE A 357 -8.92 -7.77 11.21
N GLN A 358 -9.32 -8.68 12.10
CA GLN A 358 -10.70 -9.15 12.19
C GLN A 358 -11.66 -8.01 12.60
N SER A 359 -11.25 -7.17 13.55
CA SER A 359 -12.03 -6.00 13.95
C SER A 359 -12.20 -5.00 12.82
N ASP A 360 -11.17 -4.79 11.99
CA ASP A 360 -11.25 -3.89 10.82
C ASP A 360 -12.24 -4.44 9.79
N LYS A 361 -12.09 -5.73 9.43
CA LYS A 361 -13.01 -6.43 8.50
C LYS A 361 -14.45 -6.36 8.98
N PHE A 362 -14.70 -6.58 10.28
CA PHE A 362 -16.05 -6.49 10.85
C PHE A 362 -16.64 -5.08 10.74
N LYS A 363 -15.85 -4.05 11.08
CA LYS A 363 -16.30 -2.65 11.01
C LYS A 363 -16.65 -2.24 9.60
N ILE A 364 -15.77 -2.52 8.63
CA ILE A 364 -16.01 -2.13 7.24
C ILE A 364 -17.19 -2.91 6.62
N ARG A 365 -17.32 -4.21 6.94
CA ARG A 365 -18.47 -5.03 6.55
C ARG A 365 -19.78 -4.46 7.11
N LYS A 366 -19.82 -4.12 8.39
CA LYS A 366 -21.01 -3.56 9.04
C LYS A 366 -21.42 -2.23 8.42
N SER A 367 -20.47 -1.32 8.23
CA SER A 367 -20.73 0.00 7.63
C SER A 367 -21.14 -0.12 6.16
N GLY A 368 -20.41 -0.91 5.38
CA GLY A 368 -20.70 -1.11 3.96
C GLY A 368 -22.03 -1.80 3.70
N SER A 369 -22.37 -2.83 4.47
CA SER A 369 -23.66 -3.52 4.34
C SER A 369 -24.84 -2.57 4.58
N ARG A 370 -24.74 -1.66 5.56
CA ARG A 370 -25.78 -0.64 5.80
C ARG A 370 -25.86 0.34 4.63
N ILE A 371 -24.72 0.86 4.16
CA ILE A 371 -24.66 1.79 3.03
C ILE A 371 -25.34 1.21 1.80
N PHE A 372 -25.02 -0.04 1.43
CA PHE A 372 -25.58 -0.68 0.24
C PHE A 372 -27.03 -1.15 0.39
N SER A 373 -27.51 -1.37 1.62
CA SER A 373 -28.92 -1.72 1.86
C SER A 373 -29.89 -0.55 1.68
N GLU A 374 -29.40 0.68 1.85
CA GLU A 374 -30.20 1.91 1.80
C GLU A 374 -30.01 2.62 0.46
N LYS A 375 -30.95 2.40 -0.50
CA LYS A 375 -30.84 2.90 -1.89
C LYS A 375 -30.51 4.39 -2.03
N TRP A 376 -30.96 5.24 -1.09
CA TRP A 376 -30.72 6.68 -1.13
C TRP A 376 -29.28 7.09 -0.79
N ARG A 377 -28.45 6.16 -0.28
CA ARG A 377 -27.07 6.43 0.10
C ARG A 377 -26.08 6.28 -1.05
N CYS A 378 -26.42 5.56 -2.10
CA CYS A 378 -25.55 5.38 -3.25
C CYS A 378 -26.29 5.84 -4.51
N TYR A 379 -25.72 6.82 -5.21
CA TYR A 379 -26.26 7.36 -6.43
C TYR A 379 -25.15 7.46 -7.48
N GLU A 380 -25.43 6.98 -8.69
CA GLU A 380 -24.47 6.97 -9.80
C GLU A 380 -24.91 7.97 -10.86
N ASP A 381 -23.96 8.76 -11.38
CA ASP A 381 -24.18 9.84 -12.34
C ASP A 381 -23.03 9.87 -13.34
N GLY A 382 -23.16 9.09 -14.41
CA GLY A 382 -22.09 8.85 -15.38
C GLY A 382 -20.85 8.24 -14.70
N LYS A 383 -19.69 8.88 -14.84
CA LYS A 383 -18.42 8.44 -14.25
C LYS A 383 -18.26 8.78 -12.76
N ILE A 384 -19.32 9.19 -12.06
CA ILE A 384 -19.25 9.59 -10.65
C ILE A 384 -20.19 8.72 -9.83
N THR A 385 -19.71 8.19 -8.71
CA THR A 385 -20.53 7.53 -7.69
C THR A 385 -20.55 8.38 -6.44
N PHE A 386 -21.71 8.93 -6.11
CA PHE A 386 -21.96 9.63 -4.85
C PHE A 386 -22.35 8.63 -3.77
N VAL A 387 -21.65 8.68 -2.63
CA VAL A 387 -21.88 7.79 -1.49
C VAL A 387 -22.10 8.60 -0.22
N ASN A 388 -23.22 8.38 0.47
CA ASN A 388 -23.55 9.01 1.74
C ASN A 388 -23.23 8.10 2.94
N GLY A 389 -22.07 8.32 3.53
CA GLY A 389 -21.60 7.66 4.75
C GLY A 389 -22.09 8.27 6.06
N GLU A 390 -22.88 9.34 6.01
CA GLU A 390 -23.36 10.05 7.20
C GLU A 390 -24.07 9.12 8.21
N GLY A 391 -23.69 9.24 9.49
CA GLY A 391 -24.21 8.42 10.58
C GLY A 391 -23.76 6.95 10.54
N ILE A 392 -22.86 6.57 9.62
CA ILE A 392 -22.35 5.20 9.44
C ILE A 392 -20.82 5.14 9.45
N LEU A 393 -20.15 6.06 8.76
CA LEU A 393 -18.68 6.11 8.63
C LEU A 393 -18.10 7.22 9.48
N ASP A 394 -17.14 6.88 10.34
CA ASP A 394 -16.31 7.86 11.05
C ASP A 394 -15.15 8.39 10.17
N GLU A 395 -14.37 9.35 10.70
CA GLU A 395 -13.26 9.97 9.98
C GLU A 395 -12.14 9.00 9.57
N LYS A 396 -11.97 7.88 10.28
CA LYS A 396 -10.95 6.87 9.96
C LYS A 396 -11.48 5.90 8.91
N GLN A 397 -12.76 5.53 9.02
CA GLN A 397 -13.42 4.58 8.13
C GLN A 397 -13.73 5.17 6.77
N ILE A 398 -13.97 6.48 6.66
CA ILE A 398 -14.36 7.13 5.41
C ILE A 398 -13.32 6.90 4.29
N VAL A 399 -12.03 7.06 4.61
CA VAL A 399 -10.92 6.90 3.65
C VAL A 399 -10.76 5.43 3.26
N GLU A 400 -10.85 4.52 4.23
CA GLU A 400 -10.74 3.08 3.98
C GLU A 400 -11.89 2.53 3.13
N PHE A 401 -13.11 3.01 3.39
CA PHE A 401 -14.27 2.60 2.61
C PHE A 401 -14.21 3.20 1.20
N ALA A 402 -13.76 4.45 1.04
CA ALA A 402 -13.50 4.99 -0.29
C ALA A 402 -12.45 4.18 -1.07
N ASP A 403 -11.35 3.77 -0.42
CA ASP A 403 -10.31 2.91 -1.00
C ASP A 403 -10.86 1.54 -1.42
N LEU A 404 -11.67 0.90 -0.56
CA LEU A 404 -12.34 -0.35 -0.88
C LEU A 404 -13.21 -0.23 -2.14
N LEU A 405 -13.95 0.87 -2.29
CA LEU A 405 -14.76 1.12 -3.47
C LEU A 405 -13.87 1.37 -4.70
N ALA A 406 -12.83 2.17 -4.59
CA ALA A 406 -11.98 2.56 -5.72
C ALA A 406 -11.26 1.36 -6.36
N LYS A 407 -10.93 0.37 -5.53
CA LYS A 407 -10.32 -0.90 -5.94
C LYS A 407 -11.33 -1.90 -6.47
N SER A 408 -12.60 -1.76 -6.07
CA SER A 408 -13.65 -2.72 -6.41
C SER A 408 -13.90 -2.81 -7.91
N HIS A 409 -14.37 -3.96 -8.36
CA HIS A 409 -14.82 -4.13 -9.73
C HIS A 409 -15.86 -3.08 -10.13
N SER A 410 -16.90 -2.93 -9.29
CA SER A 410 -18.11 -2.17 -9.59
C SER A 410 -17.95 -0.66 -9.64
N PHE A 411 -16.84 -0.12 -9.12
CA PHE A 411 -16.57 1.32 -9.07
C PHE A 411 -15.17 1.69 -9.61
N SER A 412 -14.40 0.72 -10.12
CA SER A 412 -13.02 0.96 -10.60
C SER A 412 -12.91 1.93 -11.77
N ASP A 413 -13.98 2.10 -12.56
CA ASP A 413 -14.07 3.01 -13.69
C ASP A 413 -14.70 4.37 -13.32
N LYS A 414 -14.98 4.61 -12.03
CA LYS A 414 -15.71 5.78 -11.53
C LYS A 414 -14.87 6.64 -10.57
N ILE A 415 -15.26 7.89 -10.40
CA ILE A 415 -14.83 8.74 -9.30
C ILE A 415 -15.80 8.56 -8.15
N ILE A 416 -15.30 8.11 -7.01
CA ILE A 416 -16.06 7.99 -5.78
C ILE A 416 -16.05 9.35 -5.10
N CYS A 417 -17.25 9.89 -4.89
CA CYS A 417 -17.51 11.11 -4.14
C CYS A 417 -18.25 10.71 -2.86
N LEU A 418 -17.47 10.43 -1.81
CA LEU A 418 -17.99 9.87 -0.58
C LEU A 418 -18.02 10.92 0.52
N ARG A 419 -19.16 11.08 1.21
CA ARG A 419 -19.31 12.07 2.28
C ARG A 419 -19.57 11.46 3.66
N THR A 420 -19.15 12.16 4.69
CA THR A 420 -19.60 11.97 6.09
C THR A 420 -19.74 13.32 6.79
N THR A 421 -20.32 13.35 7.98
CA THR A 421 -20.36 14.53 8.85
C THR A 421 -19.03 14.68 9.59
N GLY A 422 -18.48 15.89 9.65
CA GLY A 422 -17.25 16.16 10.39
C GLY A 422 -17.46 15.91 11.88
N THR A 423 -16.59 15.13 12.53
CA THR A 423 -16.75 14.79 13.96
C THR A 423 -16.55 15.99 14.90
N SER A 424 -16.05 17.11 14.39
CA SER A 424 -15.76 18.34 15.16
C SER A 424 -16.82 19.44 15.05
N SER A 425 -17.70 19.42 14.03
CA SER A 425 -18.84 20.33 13.95
C SER A 425 -19.95 19.77 13.05
N GLU A 426 -21.19 19.84 13.53
CA GLU A 426 -22.39 19.40 12.77
C GLU A 426 -22.67 20.27 11.54
N GLU A 427 -21.98 21.41 11.40
CA GLU A 427 -22.13 22.35 10.29
C GLU A 427 -21.16 22.10 9.11
N MET A 428 -20.40 21.00 9.14
CA MET A 428 -19.39 20.69 8.13
C MET A 428 -19.53 19.26 7.60
N TYR A 429 -19.47 19.12 6.29
CA TYR A 429 -19.29 17.84 5.61
C TYR A 429 -17.82 17.61 5.27
N LYS A 430 -17.40 16.35 5.38
CA LYS A 430 -16.13 15.87 4.87
C LYS A 430 -16.39 15.04 3.61
N TYR A 431 -15.77 15.41 2.51
CA TYR A 431 -15.83 14.71 1.24
C TYR A 431 -14.50 14.05 0.92
N ILE A 432 -14.52 12.77 0.59
CA ILE A 432 -13.40 12.05 -0.03
C ILE A 432 -13.71 11.87 -1.51
N LEU A 433 -12.87 12.47 -2.35
CA LEU A 433 -12.86 12.29 -3.79
C LEU A 433 -11.76 11.29 -4.12
N MET A 434 -12.13 10.14 -4.66
CA MET A 434 -11.22 9.05 -4.98
C MET A 434 -11.44 8.51 -6.38
N SER A 435 -10.40 8.46 -7.21
CA SER A 435 -10.49 7.83 -8.54
C SER A 435 -10.40 6.31 -8.43
N GLY A 436 -11.31 5.58 -9.06
CA GLY A 436 -11.19 4.14 -9.23
C GLY A 436 -9.95 3.76 -10.05
N GLU A 437 -9.42 2.55 -9.85
CA GLU A 437 -8.13 2.13 -10.43
C GLU A 437 -8.10 2.05 -11.97
N SER A 438 -9.25 1.87 -12.59
CA SER A 438 -9.41 1.63 -14.03
C SER A 438 -9.93 2.87 -14.78
N ILE A 439 -10.20 3.98 -14.08
CA ILE A 439 -10.70 5.21 -14.70
C ILE A 439 -9.61 5.88 -15.54
N LYS A 440 -9.93 6.21 -16.79
CA LYS A 440 -9.06 6.97 -17.68
C LYS A 440 -9.39 8.45 -17.55
N LEU A 441 -8.54 9.21 -16.83
CA LEU A 441 -8.67 10.67 -16.67
C LEU A 441 -7.31 11.35 -16.46
N ASP A 442 -7.24 12.66 -16.72
CA ASP A 442 -6.09 13.49 -16.37
C ASP A 442 -6.18 13.95 -14.91
N ALA A 443 -5.61 13.15 -14.01
CA ALA A 443 -5.66 13.40 -12.57
C ALA A 443 -4.81 14.60 -12.13
N VAL A 444 -3.87 15.08 -12.95
CA VAL A 444 -3.11 16.30 -12.67
C VAL A 444 -4.01 17.49 -12.90
N LYS A 445 -4.60 17.59 -14.10
CA LYS A 445 -5.52 18.66 -14.47
C LYS A 445 -6.74 18.70 -13.55
N LEU A 446 -7.29 17.54 -13.17
CA LEU A 446 -8.43 17.48 -12.26
C LEU A 446 -8.06 17.96 -10.85
N ARG A 447 -6.88 17.59 -10.33
CA ARG A 447 -6.37 18.13 -9.05
C ARG A 447 -6.23 19.65 -9.08
N GLU A 448 -5.64 20.19 -10.13
CA GLU A 448 -5.46 21.65 -10.30
C GLU A 448 -6.81 22.37 -10.31
N LYS A 449 -7.77 21.89 -11.12
CA LYS A 449 -9.12 22.48 -11.16
C LYS A 449 -9.84 22.41 -9.82
N ILE A 450 -9.73 21.28 -9.09
CA ILE A 450 -10.33 21.15 -7.75
C ILE A 450 -9.67 22.13 -6.79
N LYS A 451 -8.33 22.24 -6.81
CA LYS A 451 -7.58 23.17 -5.96
C LYS A 451 -8.00 24.62 -6.21
N GLU A 452 -7.98 25.07 -7.47
CA GLU A 452 -8.43 26.42 -7.84
C GLU A 452 -9.86 26.71 -7.39
N PHE A 453 -10.76 25.74 -7.55
CA PHE A 453 -12.14 25.87 -7.11
C PHE A 453 -12.24 25.98 -5.58
N THR A 454 -11.55 25.12 -4.84
CA THR A 454 -11.57 25.15 -3.37
C THR A 454 -10.99 26.44 -2.82
N GLU A 455 -9.93 26.98 -3.42
CA GLU A 455 -9.35 28.27 -3.04
C GLU A 455 -10.32 29.43 -3.28
N LYS A 456 -10.96 29.48 -4.45
CA LYS A 456 -12.00 30.49 -4.78
C LYS A 456 -13.18 30.46 -3.82
N GLN A 457 -13.54 29.27 -3.32
CA GLN A 457 -14.65 29.09 -2.39
C GLN A 457 -14.23 29.17 -0.91
N GLY A 458 -12.94 29.35 -0.60
CA GLY A 458 -12.43 29.34 0.77
C GLY A 458 -12.69 28.02 1.49
N LEU A 459 -12.54 26.90 0.80
CA LEU A 459 -12.70 25.54 1.33
C LEU A 459 -11.34 24.95 1.72
N SER A 460 -11.32 24.10 2.74
CA SER A 460 -10.10 23.39 3.14
C SER A 460 -9.94 22.11 2.32
N ILE A 461 -8.75 21.89 1.78
CA ILE A 461 -8.37 20.72 1.00
C ILE A 461 -7.17 20.03 1.65
N LYS A 462 -7.21 18.69 1.71
CA LYS A 462 -6.10 17.83 2.13
C LYS A 462 -5.94 16.70 1.14
N TYR A 463 -4.71 16.24 0.91
CA TYR A 463 -4.50 15.02 0.14
C TYR A 463 -4.62 13.81 1.05
N CYS A 464 -5.45 12.85 0.65
CA CYS A 464 -5.59 11.59 1.37
C CYS A 464 -4.76 10.53 0.68
N SER A 465 -4.12 9.64 1.42
CA SER A 465 -3.66 8.39 0.83
C SER A 465 -3.74 7.28 1.88
N PRO A 466 -4.52 6.21 1.65
CA PRO A 466 -4.57 5.05 2.53
C PRO A 466 -3.24 4.28 2.52
N THR A 467 -2.54 4.29 1.39
CA THR A 467 -1.20 3.74 1.19
C THR A 467 -0.33 4.87 0.64
N ARG A 468 0.32 5.61 1.55
CA ARG A 468 1.11 6.83 1.25
C ARG A 468 2.25 6.67 0.23
N TYR A 469 2.46 5.47 -0.30
CA TYR A 469 3.34 5.16 -1.42
C TYR A 469 2.99 5.82 -2.74
N TYR A 470 1.76 6.28 -2.91
CA TYR A 470 1.33 6.84 -4.17
C TYR A 470 0.92 8.29 -4.03
N ASN A 471 1.92 9.15 -4.18
CA ASN A 471 1.72 10.38 -4.94
C ASN A 471 1.63 10.02 -6.44
N ASP A 472 0.78 9.04 -6.82
CA ASP A 472 0.56 8.82 -8.24
C ASP A 472 -0.23 10.02 -8.73
N ARG A 473 0.46 10.84 -9.52
CA ARG A 473 -0.18 11.86 -10.33
C ARG A 473 -1.30 11.28 -11.21
N LYS A 474 -1.39 9.94 -11.37
CA LYS A 474 -2.45 9.20 -12.05
C LYS A 474 -3.79 9.10 -11.29
N ASN A 475 -3.82 9.13 -9.96
CA ASN A 475 -5.05 8.88 -9.18
C ASN A 475 -5.41 10.04 -8.26
N ILE A 476 -6.69 10.41 -8.22
CA ILE A 476 -7.23 11.46 -7.33
C ILE A 476 -7.50 10.85 -5.98
N ASN A 477 -6.94 11.43 -4.92
CA ASN A 477 -7.28 11.12 -3.54
C ASN A 477 -7.26 12.43 -2.73
N ILE A 478 -8.42 13.05 -2.60
CA ILE A 478 -8.56 14.40 -2.02
C ILE A 478 -9.65 14.38 -0.95
N GLU A 479 -9.34 14.94 0.22
CA GLU A 479 -10.31 15.34 1.22
C GLU A 479 -10.65 16.83 1.04
N VAL A 480 -11.94 17.14 1.01
CA VAL A 480 -12.45 18.52 1.01
C VAL A 480 -13.41 18.68 2.19
N ILE A 481 -13.21 19.73 2.98
CA ILE A 481 -14.14 20.13 4.04
C ILE A 481 -15.09 21.19 3.49
N VAL A 482 -16.38 20.90 3.54
CA VAL A 482 -17.44 21.69 2.92
C VAL A 482 -18.46 22.13 3.97
N PRO A 483 -18.59 23.44 4.26
CA PRO A 483 -19.65 23.96 5.10
C PRO A 483 -21.04 23.65 4.53
N VAL A 484 -22.03 23.38 5.40
CA VAL A 484 -23.41 23.07 5.00
C VAL A 484 -23.99 24.15 4.08
N ASN A 485 -23.74 25.43 4.35
CA ASN A 485 -24.23 26.55 3.54
C ASN A 485 -23.58 26.66 2.14
N LYS A 486 -22.50 25.91 1.87
CA LYS A 486 -21.81 25.86 0.57
C LYS A 486 -22.00 24.52 -0.16
N LEU A 487 -22.83 23.61 0.40
CA LEU A 487 -23.00 22.25 -0.10
C LEU A 487 -23.48 22.20 -1.56
N GLU A 488 -24.54 22.94 -1.90
CA GLU A 488 -25.11 22.93 -3.25
C GLU A 488 -24.12 23.50 -4.28
N VAL A 489 -23.41 24.57 -3.91
CA VAL A 489 -22.35 25.17 -4.72
C VAL A 489 -21.23 24.16 -4.96
N PHE A 490 -20.81 23.44 -3.93
CA PHE A 490 -19.80 22.39 -4.04
C PHE A 490 -20.24 21.28 -4.99
N LEU A 491 -21.42 20.69 -4.79
CA LEU A 491 -21.90 19.56 -5.59
C LEU A 491 -22.11 19.92 -7.08
N SER A 492 -22.65 21.11 -7.36
CA SER A 492 -22.86 21.60 -8.72
C SER A 492 -21.53 21.81 -9.47
N ASN A 493 -20.52 22.38 -8.80
CA ASN A 493 -19.22 22.65 -9.43
C ASN A 493 -18.33 21.42 -9.52
N ILE A 494 -18.28 20.56 -8.49
CA ILE A 494 -17.42 19.38 -8.52
C ILE A 494 -17.83 18.41 -9.63
N LYS A 495 -19.15 18.27 -9.86
CA LYS A 495 -19.68 17.48 -10.97
C LYS A 495 -19.19 18.03 -12.32
N LYS A 496 -19.30 19.34 -12.55
CA LYS A 496 -18.83 20.00 -13.79
C LYS A 496 -17.33 19.83 -13.98
N ILE A 497 -16.55 20.09 -12.93
CA ILE A 497 -15.08 19.96 -12.95
C ILE A 497 -14.66 18.54 -13.35
N ILE A 498 -15.32 17.51 -12.80
CA ILE A 498 -15.03 16.12 -13.14
C ILE A 498 -15.42 15.80 -14.59
N LEU A 499 -16.58 16.27 -15.05
CA LEU A 499 -17.04 16.02 -16.42
C LEU A 499 -16.13 16.70 -17.46
N ASP A 500 -15.68 17.93 -17.21
CA ASP A 500 -14.81 18.71 -18.10
C ASP A 500 -13.42 18.08 -18.33
N VAL A 501 -12.95 17.23 -17.42
CA VAL A 501 -11.64 16.54 -17.54
C VAL A 501 -11.81 15.16 -18.18
N ASN A 502 -13.04 14.66 -18.25
CA ASN A 502 -13.39 13.34 -18.78
C ASN A 502 -13.85 13.36 -20.24
N THR A 503 -13.98 14.53 -20.87
CA THR A 503 -14.19 14.68 -22.32
C THR A 503 -12.87 14.46 -23.06
N PRO A 504 -12.81 13.53 -24.04
CA PRO A 504 -11.62 13.28 -24.85
C PRO A 504 -11.20 14.51 -25.68
#